data_AF-A0A183DU98-F1
#
_entry.id   AF-A0A183DU98-F1
#
_cell.length_a   1.000
_cell.length_b   1.000
_cell.length_c   1.000
_cell.angle_alpha   90.00
_cell.angle_beta   90.00
_cell.angle_gamma   90.00
#
_symmetry.space_group_name_H-M   'P 1'
#
loop_
_entity.id
_entity.type
_entity.pdbx_description
1 polymer ?
#
loop_
_entity_poly.entity_id
_entity_poly.type
_entity_poly.pdbx_seq_one_letter_code
_entity_poly.pdbx_strand_id
1 'polypeptide(L)'
;LFRFFEREVNHGIHLLADVRSDLMEVHEVCKGAQKQSNHTRALTSALNKGLVPTDWLRYTVPKGVTVMTWIHDFIERVRQLIRLAASPSLKSNQWSLEELHMRIEVGVAEDRPDTFKIEAYITATRQTVAQSNQWSLEELHMRIEVGVAEDRPDTFKIEGLRLMGAACKKGNTLEVVDEVSTDLESVALTWVREASPTNSITLPVYLYQDRKNLLFTLDFDPAAIERTTFYERSVAVASNHSMS
;
A
#
# COMPACT_ATOMS: atom_id res chain seq x y z
N LEU A 1 -9.20 13.75 2.54
CA LEU A 1 -8.93 12.31 2.79
C LEU A 1 -10.17 11.40 2.67
N PHE A 2 -11.34 11.74 3.24
CA PHE A 2 -12.58 10.92 3.14
C PHE A 2 -12.89 10.40 1.73
N ARG A 3 -12.95 11.30 0.74
CA ARG A 3 -13.25 10.94 -0.67
C ARG A 3 -12.31 9.91 -1.25
N PHE A 4 -11.05 9.89 -0.80
CA PHE A 4 -10.09 8.86 -1.20
C PHE A 4 -10.56 7.50 -0.67
N PHE A 5 -10.78 7.38 0.64
CA PHE A 5 -11.21 6.12 1.26
C PHE A 5 -12.58 5.66 0.76
N GLU A 6 -13.55 6.56 0.60
CA GLU A 6 -14.86 6.25 0.02
C GLU A 6 -14.70 5.61 -1.37
N ARG A 7 -13.85 6.19 -2.23
CA ARG A 7 -13.57 5.64 -3.56
C ARG A 7 -12.89 4.27 -3.49
N GLU A 8 -11.91 4.08 -2.61
CA GLU A 8 -11.22 2.79 -2.47
C GLU A 8 -12.16 1.71 -1.93
N VAL A 9 -13.03 2.05 -0.96
CA VAL A 9 -14.06 1.14 -0.43
C VAL A 9 -15.04 0.74 -1.54
N ASN A 10 -15.56 1.70 -2.29
CA ASN A 10 -16.47 1.42 -3.41
C ASN A 10 -15.80 0.55 -4.48
N HIS A 11 -14.55 0.84 -4.83
CA HIS A 11 -13.78 0.02 -5.78
C HIS A 11 -13.66 -1.44 -5.32
N GLY A 12 -13.32 -1.66 -4.05
CA GLY A 12 -13.25 -3.00 -3.48
C GLY A 12 -14.60 -3.70 -3.38
N ILE A 13 -15.68 -2.99 -3.06
CA ILE A 13 -17.04 -3.54 -3.05
C ILE A 13 -17.41 -4.08 -4.43
N HIS A 14 -17.21 -3.28 -5.49
CA HIS A 14 -17.53 -3.70 -6.85
C HIS A 14 -16.69 -4.90 -7.28
N LEU A 15 -15.37 -4.87 -7.06
CA LEU A 15 -14.51 -6.01 -7.40
C LEU A 15 -14.89 -7.27 -6.62
N LEU A 16 -15.23 -7.16 -5.32
CA LEU A 16 -15.66 -8.30 -4.51
C LEU A 16 -16.98 -8.88 -5.00
N ALA A 17 -17.93 -8.02 -5.37
CA ALA A 17 -19.21 -8.45 -5.93
C ALA A 17 -19.00 -9.23 -7.23
N ASP A 18 -18.17 -8.71 -8.13
CA ASP A 18 -17.89 -9.33 -9.42
C ASP A 18 -17.17 -10.67 -9.26
N VAL A 19 -16.10 -10.74 -8.44
CA VAL A 19 -15.38 -11.99 -8.16
C VAL A 19 -16.32 -13.05 -7.56
N ARG A 20 -17.19 -12.66 -6.62
CA ARG A 20 -18.17 -13.58 -6.04
C ARG A 20 -19.19 -14.06 -7.06
N SER A 21 -19.73 -13.16 -7.88
CA SER A 21 -20.69 -13.51 -8.94
C SER A 21 -20.07 -14.49 -9.92
N ASP A 22 -18.87 -14.19 -10.40
CA ASP A 22 -18.12 -15.04 -11.33
C ASP A 22 -17.88 -16.44 -10.77
N LEU A 23 -17.44 -16.55 -9.51
CA LEU A 23 -17.23 -17.84 -8.85
C LEU A 23 -18.53 -18.63 -8.65
N MET A 24 -19.63 -17.95 -8.32
CA MET A 24 -20.95 -18.60 -8.21
C MET A 24 -21.44 -19.11 -9.57
N GLU A 25 -21.30 -18.32 -10.63
CA GLU A 25 -21.69 -18.73 -11.98
C GLU A 25 -20.86 -19.93 -12.47
N VAL A 26 -19.54 -19.91 -12.25
CA VAL A 26 -18.67 -21.05 -12.58
C VAL A 26 -19.09 -22.30 -11.81
N HIS A 27 -19.45 -22.17 -10.52
CA HIS A 27 -19.93 -23.28 -9.71
C HIS A 27 -21.22 -23.89 -10.25
N GLU A 28 -22.20 -23.07 -10.63
CA GLU A 28 -23.47 -23.57 -11.20
C GLU A 28 -23.30 -24.20 -12.59
N VAL A 29 -22.36 -23.71 -13.40
CA VAL A 29 -21.97 -24.37 -14.65
C VAL A 29 -21.31 -25.73 -14.37
N CYS A 30 -20.42 -25.83 -13.37
CA CYS A 30 -19.79 -27.09 -12.98
C CYS A 30 -20.79 -28.14 -12.47
N LYS A 31 -21.89 -27.70 -11.83
CA LYS A 31 -23.00 -28.59 -11.43
C LYS A 31 -23.92 -29.01 -12.58
N GLY A 32 -23.80 -28.38 -13.76
CA GLY A 32 -24.74 -28.57 -14.86
C GLY A 32 -26.10 -27.89 -14.65
N ALA A 33 -26.23 -27.03 -13.64
CA ALA A 33 -27.46 -26.28 -13.35
C ALA A 33 -27.65 -25.08 -14.29
N GLN A 34 -26.55 -24.56 -14.86
CA GLN A 34 -26.55 -23.45 -15.80
C GLN A 34 -25.78 -23.82 -17.07
N LYS A 35 -26.27 -23.36 -18.23
CA LYS A 35 -25.54 -23.50 -19.49
C LYS A 35 -24.31 -22.60 -19.48
N GLN A 36 -23.20 -23.13 -20.00
CA GLN A 36 -21.97 -22.36 -20.15
C GLN A 36 -22.16 -21.18 -21.12
N SER A 37 -21.71 -20.01 -20.70
CA SER A 37 -21.68 -18.78 -21.51
C SER A 37 -20.25 -18.52 -22.01
N ASN A 38 -20.07 -17.53 -22.89
CA ASN A 38 -18.73 -17.11 -23.31
C ASN A 38 -17.90 -16.60 -22.13
N HIS A 39 -18.53 -15.88 -21.20
CA HIS A 39 -17.92 -15.36 -19.98
C HIS A 39 -17.44 -16.49 -19.07
N THR A 40 -18.34 -17.42 -18.69
CA THR A 40 -17.99 -18.53 -17.81
C THR A 40 -16.98 -19.47 -18.44
N ARG A 41 -17.00 -19.66 -19.77
CA ARG A 41 -15.94 -20.39 -20.49
C ARG A 41 -14.56 -19.73 -20.36
N ALA A 42 -14.50 -18.40 -20.47
CA ALA A 42 -13.24 -17.66 -20.31
C ALA A 42 -12.73 -17.73 -18.87
N LEU A 43 -13.61 -17.53 -17.89
CA LEU A 43 -13.31 -17.69 -16.46
C LEU A 43 -12.75 -19.09 -16.17
N THR A 44 -13.48 -20.15 -16.52
CA THR A 44 -13.03 -21.54 -16.30
C THR A 44 -11.68 -21.80 -16.97
N SER A 45 -11.45 -21.30 -18.19
CA SER A 45 -10.15 -21.47 -18.84
C SER A 45 -9.01 -20.75 -18.12
N ALA A 46 -9.23 -19.55 -17.57
CA ALA A 46 -8.21 -18.82 -16.84
C ALA A 46 -7.88 -19.51 -15.51
N LEU A 47 -8.93 -19.85 -14.74
CA LEU A 47 -8.81 -20.51 -13.45
C LEU A 47 -8.11 -21.88 -13.56
N ASN A 48 -8.46 -22.69 -14.56
CA ASN A 48 -7.80 -23.99 -14.79
C ASN A 48 -6.32 -23.87 -15.16
N LYS A 49 -5.91 -22.74 -15.74
CA LYS A 49 -4.50 -22.44 -16.05
C LYS A 49 -3.76 -21.79 -14.89
N GLY A 50 -4.43 -21.59 -13.74
CA GLY A 50 -3.88 -20.85 -12.60
C GLY A 50 -3.70 -19.36 -12.86
N LEU A 51 -4.34 -18.82 -13.90
CA LEU A 51 -4.23 -17.41 -14.31
C LEU A 51 -5.35 -16.58 -13.69
N VAL A 52 -5.02 -15.35 -13.29
CA VAL A 52 -6.02 -14.37 -12.86
C VAL A 52 -6.89 -13.98 -14.05
N PRO A 53 -8.23 -14.09 -13.97
CA PRO A 53 -9.13 -13.54 -14.97
C PRO A 53 -8.88 -12.05 -15.22
N THR A 54 -8.96 -11.62 -16.49
CA THR A 54 -8.66 -10.24 -16.89
C THR A 54 -9.53 -9.22 -16.19
N ASP A 55 -10.79 -9.54 -15.97
CA ASP A 55 -11.79 -8.62 -15.41
C ASP A 55 -11.58 -8.38 -13.89
N TRP A 56 -10.79 -9.26 -13.25
CA TRP A 56 -10.40 -9.13 -11.84
C TRP A 56 -9.17 -8.23 -11.66
N LEU A 57 -8.38 -8.01 -12.71
CA LEU A 57 -7.14 -7.22 -12.68
C LEU A 57 -7.41 -5.70 -12.65
N ARG A 58 -8.06 -5.22 -11.58
CA ARG A 58 -8.43 -3.82 -11.36
C ARG A 58 -7.44 -3.02 -10.50
N TYR A 59 -6.30 -3.63 -10.19
CA TYR A 59 -5.17 -3.02 -9.51
C TYR A 59 -3.87 -3.64 -10.03
N THR A 60 -2.76 -2.92 -9.85
CA THR A 60 -1.45 -3.35 -10.37
C THR A 60 -0.96 -4.58 -9.63
N VAL A 61 -0.57 -5.61 -10.37
CA VAL A 61 -0.01 -6.87 -9.83
C VAL A 61 1.25 -7.27 -10.61
N PRO A 62 2.17 -8.05 -10.03
CA PRO A 62 3.34 -8.54 -10.73
C PRO A 62 2.97 -9.44 -11.92
N LYS A 63 3.82 -9.43 -12.94
CA LYS A 63 3.64 -10.31 -14.11
C LYS A 63 3.79 -11.77 -13.67
N GLY A 64 2.86 -12.62 -14.10
CA GLY A 64 2.89 -14.06 -13.80
C GLY A 64 2.33 -14.43 -12.43
N VAL A 65 1.70 -13.49 -11.71
CA VAL A 65 1.00 -13.81 -10.46
C VAL A 65 -0.05 -14.90 -10.69
N THR A 66 -0.06 -15.90 -9.82
CA THR A 66 -1.06 -16.98 -9.89
C THR A 66 -2.39 -16.49 -9.33
N VAL A 67 -3.49 -17.09 -9.78
CA VAL A 67 -4.82 -16.80 -9.23
C VAL A 67 -4.90 -17.06 -7.72
N MET A 68 -4.19 -18.05 -7.20
CA MET A 68 -4.16 -18.32 -5.76
C MET A 68 -3.47 -17.21 -4.98
N THR A 69 -2.28 -16.79 -5.42
CA THR A 69 -1.57 -15.65 -4.82
C THR A 69 -2.41 -14.38 -4.91
N TRP A 70 -3.10 -14.17 -6.03
CA TRP A 70 -4.01 -13.04 -6.22
C TRP A 70 -5.20 -13.07 -5.26
N ILE A 71 -5.83 -14.22 -5.05
CA ILE A 71 -6.93 -14.37 -4.11
C ILE A 71 -6.47 -14.07 -2.68
N HIS A 72 -5.29 -14.56 -2.27
CA HIS A 72 -4.74 -14.27 -0.95
C HIS A 72 -4.54 -12.76 -0.74
N ASP A 73 -3.87 -12.09 -1.67
CA ASP A 73 -3.70 -10.63 -1.63
C ASP A 73 -5.06 -9.91 -1.61
N PHE A 74 -5.99 -10.29 -2.48
CA PHE A 74 -7.31 -9.67 -2.58
C PHE A 74 -8.12 -9.81 -1.29
N ILE A 75 -8.07 -10.98 -0.62
CA ILE A 75 -8.71 -11.20 0.68
C ILE A 75 -8.17 -10.21 1.71
N GLU A 76 -6.84 -10.05 1.77
CA GLU A 76 -6.24 -9.09 2.67
C GLU A 76 -6.74 -7.68 2.37
N ARG A 77 -6.68 -7.23 1.11
CA ARG A 77 -7.19 -5.89 0.74
C ARG A 77 -8.63 -5.65 1.18
N VAL A 78 -9.51 -6.64 1.00
CA VAL A 78 -10.91 -6.57 1.45
C VAL A 78 -10.99 -6.44 2.98
N ARG A 79 -10.18 -7.18 3.74
CA ARG A 79 -10.12 -7.04 5.21
C ARG A 79 -9.70 -5.63 5.63
N GLN A 80 -8.75 -5.00 4.92
CA GLN A 80 -8.41 -3.62 5.21
C GLN A 80 -9.60 -2.69 4.99
N LEU A 81 -10.28 -2.83 3.85
CA LEU A 81 -11.43 -1.99 3.54
C LEU A 81 -12.54 -2.12 4.59
N ILE A 82 -12.77 -3.34 5.11
CA ILE A 82 -13.71 -3.57 6.22
C ILE A 82 -13.28 -2.80 7.47
N ARG A 83 -12.00 -2.89 7.87
CA ARG A 83 -11.46 -2.14 9.03
C ARG A 83 -11.59 -0.64 8.84
N LEU A 84 -11.21 -0.13 7.66
CA LEU A 84 -11.30 1.29 7.31
C LEU A 84 -12.76 1.76 7.37
N ALA A 85 -13.69 1.06 6.71
CA ALA A 85 -15.12 1.38 6.71
C ALA A 85 -15.75 1.34 8.12
N ALA A 86 -15.20 0.52 9.03
CA ALA A 86 -15.65 0.46 10.41
C ALA A 86 -15.15 1.63 11.27
N SER A 87 -14.09 2.34 10.84
CA SER A 87 -13.45 3.44 11.57
C SER A 87 -14.44 4.58 11.87
N PRO A 88 -14.48 5.11 13.11
CA PRO A 88 -15.32 6.26 13.47
C PRO A 88 -15.09 7.47 12.55
N SER A 89 -13.85 7.69 12.11
CA SER A 89 -13.50 8.80 11.24
C SER A 89 -14.27 8.73 9.91
N LEU A 90 -14.43 7.55 9.29
CA LEU A 90 -15.25 7.38 8.06
C LEU A 90 -16.77 7.45 8.28
N LYS A 91 -17.25 7.28 9.52
CA LYS A 91 -18.69 7.30 9.85
C LYS A 91 -19.22 8.69 10.18
N SER A 92 -18.37 9.54 10.74
CA SER A 92 -18.70 10.93 10.99
C SER A 92 -18.51 11.72 9.69
N ASN A 93 -19.57 12.31 9.16
CA ASN A 93 -19.46 13.29 8.07
C ASN A 93 -18.76 14.61 8.51
N GLN A 94 -18.30 14.67 9.77
CA GLN A 94 -17.53 15.76 10.36
C GLN A 94 -16.09 15.25 10.59
N TRP A 95 -15.12 15.91 9.95
CA TRP A 95 -13.70 15.60 10.11
C TRP A 95 -12.97 16.83 10.64
N SER A 96 -12.34 16.70 11.80
CA SER A 96 -11.24 17.60 12.19
C SER A 96 -9.90 16.96 11.81
N LEU A 97 -8.85 17.78 11.62
CA LEU A 97 -7.49 17.25 11.45
C LEU A 97 -7.02 16.47 12.69
N GLU A 98 -7.49 16.87 13.87
CA GLU A 98 -7.20 16.21 15.15
C GLU A 98 -7.75 14.77 15.20
N GLU A 99 -8.75 14.44 14.39
CA GLU A 99 -9.37 13.10 14.29
C GLU A 99 -8.80 12.24 13.13
N LEU A 100 -7.83 12.76 12.39
CA LEU A 100 -7.29 12.15 11.17
C LEU A 100 -6.23 11.07 11.46
N HIS A 101 -6.43 10.24 12.48
CA HIS A 101 -5.56 9.10 12.79
C HIS A 101 -5.92 7.90 11.89
N MET A 102 -5.63 8.02 10.59
CA MET A 102 -5.89 6.94 9.64
C MET A 102 -4.59 6.21 9.32
N ARG A 103 -4.50 4.97 9.80
CA ARG A 103 -3.42 4.05 9.49
C ARG A 103 -3.73 3.24 8.24
N ILE A 104 -2.74 3.12 7.36
CA ILE A 104 -2.74 2.15 6.28
C ILE A 104 -1.68 1.08 6.60
N GLU A 105 -2.13 -0.16 6.64
CA GLU A 105 -1.26 -1.33 6.64
C GLU A 105 -0.99 -1.71 5.17
N VAL A 106 0.21 -2.26 4.92
CA VAL A 106 0.66 -2.69 3.59
C VAL A 106 1.52 -3.95 3.77
N GLY A 107 1.35 -4.96 2.90
CA GLY A 107 2.16 -6.18 2.95
C GLY A 107 1.75 -7.18 4.04
N VAL A 108 2.28 -8.40 3.95
CA VAL A 108 1.88 -9.57 4.77
C VAL A 108 2.92 -9.87 5.86
N ALA A 109 2.76 -9.28 7.03
CA ALA A 109 3.03 -10.01 8.27
C ALA A 109 1.66 -10.47 8.79
N GLU A 110 1.57 -11.63 9.44
CA GLU A 110 0.31 -12.22 9.94
C GLU A 110 -0.67 -11.10 10.40
N ASP A 111 -1.82 -11.01 9.73
CA ASP A 111 -2.92 -10.05 9.95
C ASP A 111 -2.80 -8.59 9.44
N ARG A 112 -1.82 -8.24 8.57
CA ARG A 112 -1.72 -6.90 7.95
C ARG A 112 -2.21 -6.88 6.50
N PRO A 113 -3.25 -6.11 6.17
CA PRO A 113 -3.82 -6.07 4.84
C PRO A 113 -3.39 -4.88 3.98
N ASP A 114 -3.39 -5.02 2.64
CA ASP A 114 -2.87 -4.03 1.68
C ASP A 114 -3.93 -3.08 1.09
N THR A 115 -3.56 -1.82 0.85
CA THR A 115 -4.44 -0.81 0.24
C THR A 115 -4.30 -0.83 -1.27
N PHE A 116 -5.42 -0.73 -1.98
CA PHE A 116 -5.46 -0.78 -3.44
C PHE A 116 -4.57 0.26 -4.14
N LYS A 117 -4.41 1.46 -3.58
CA LYS A 117 -3.58 2.54 -4.15
C LYS A 117 -2.86 3.40 -3.10
N ILE A 118 -1.67 2.98 -2.68
CA ILE A 118 -0.83 3.72 -1.71
C ILE A 118 -0.43 5.11 -2.22
N GLU A 119 -0.03 5.24 -3.49
CA GLU A 119 0.35 6.53 -4.09
C GLU A 119 -0.79 7.57 -4.02
N ALA A 120 -2.02 7.10 -4.26
CA ALA A 120 -3.20 7.95 -4.16
C ALA A 120 -3.50 8.34 -2.71
N TYR A 121 -3.21 7.48 -1.72
CA TYR A 121 -3.26 7.83 -0.31
C TYR A 121 -2.27 8.95 0.02
N ILE A 122 -0.99 8.79 -0.37
CA ILE A 122 0.05 9.81 -0.17
C ILE A 122 -0.37 11.16 -0.79
N THR A 123 -0.91 11.13 -2.01
CA THR A 123 -1.40 12.34 -2.67
C THR A 123 -2.57 12.97 -1.89
N ALA A 124 -3.50 12.14 -1.40
CA ALA A 124 -4.66 12.60 -0.65
C ALA A 124 -4.27 13.19 0.71
N THR A 125 -3.26 12.64 1.40
CA THR A 125 -2.77 13.20 2.67
C THR A 125 -2.10 14.56 2.43
N ARG A 126 -1.28 14.70 1.37
CA ARG A 126 -0.67 15.98 0.98
C ARG A 126 -1.72 17.06 0.72
N GLN A 127 -2.73 16.72 -0.07
CA GLN A 127 -3.83 17.63 -0.40
C GLN A 127 -4.63 18.02 0.85
N THR A 128 -4.83 17.09 1.77
CA THR A 128 -5.58 17.33 3.01
C THR A 128 -4.84 18.33 3.90
N VAL A 129 -3.52 18.16 4.10
CA VAL A 129 -2.70 19.10 4.89
C VAL A 129 -2.62 20.46 4.21
N ALA A 130 -2.38 20.50 2.89
CA ALA A 130 -2.34 21.75 2.12
C ALA A 130 -3.63 22.56 2.24
N GLN A 131 -4.78 21.91 2.10
CA GLN A 131 -6.10 22.56 2.20
C GLN A 131 -6.37 23.10 3.60
N SER A 132 -6.06 22.30 4.62
CA SER A 132 -6.34 22.70 6.00
C SER A 132 -5.47 23.86 6.46
N ASN A 133 -4.19 23.86 6.08
CA ASN A 133 -3.24 24.89 6.46
C ASN A 133 -3.16 26.06 5.48
N GLN A 134 -3.92 26.01 4.38
CA GLN A 134 -3.88 26.97 3.27
C GLN A 134 -2.46 27.14 2.68
N TRP A 135 -1.73 26.03 2.56
CA TRP A 135 -0.39 26.00 1.98
C TRP A 135 -0.42 25.60 0.51
N SER A 136 0.59 26.04 -0.25
CA SER A 136 0.79 25.53 -1.60
C SER A 136 1.24 24.07 -1.56
N LEU A 137 0.78 23.25 -2.52
CA LEU A 137 1.26 21.87 -2.67
C LEU A 137 2.75 21.81 -2.99
N GLU A 138 3.30 22.84 -3.61
CA GLU A 138 4.71 22.91 -4.03
C GLU A 138 5.66 23.19 -2.85
N GLU A 139 5.14 23.77 -1.78
CA GLU A 139 5.90 24.09 -0.56
C GLU A 139 5.95 22.90 0.40
N LEU A 140 5.24 21.80 0.10
CA LEU A 140 5.11 20.66 0.99
C LEU A 140 6.10 19.55 0.68
N HIS A 141 6.90 19.22 1.70
CA HIS A 141 7.83 18.11 1.72
C HIS A 141 7.35 17.02 2.68
N MET A 142 7.54 15.76 2.30
CA MET A 142 7.22 14.62 3.13
C MET A 142 8.37 14.36 4.11
N ARG A 143 8.06 14.36 5.40
CA ARG A 143 8.98 13.91 6.45
C ARG A 143 8.47 12.61 7.04
N ILE A 144 9.39 11.71 7.36
CA ILE A 144 9.07 10.46 8.02
C ILE A 144 9.63 10.40 9.44
N GLU A 145 9.04 9.53 10.25
CA GLU A 145 9.58 9.07 11.52
C GLU A 145 9.28 7.58 11.69
N VAL A 146 10.33 6.76 11.75
CA VAL A 146 10.26 5.30 11.88
C VAL A 146 10.23 4.90 13.34
N GLY A 147 9.32 3.98 13.69
CA GLY A 147 9.21 3.40 15.04
C GLY A 147 8.28 4.17 15.98
N VAL A 148 7.41 5.03 15.44
CA VAL A 148 6.47 5.82 16.24
C VAL A 148 5.23 4.99 16.56
N ALA A 149 5.12 4.57 17.82
CA ALA A 149 3.96 3.83 18.31
C ALA A 149 2.74 4.74 18.58
N GLU A 150 2.96 5.92 19.16
CA GLU A 150 1.89 6.84 19.56
C GLU A 150 1.21 7.51 18.37
N ASP A 151 -0.10 7.65 18.42
CA ASP A 151 -0.87 8.42 17.43
C ASP A 151 -0.73 9.90 17.76
N ARG A 152 -0.22 10.68 16.78
CA ARG A 152 -0.08 12.13 16.90
C ARG A 152 -1.02 12.82 15.91
N PRO A 153 -1.58 13.98 16.27
CA PRO A 153 -2.34 14.79 15.30
C PRO A 153 -1.43 15.14 14.11
N ASP A 154 -2.03 15.25 12.93
CA ASP A 154 -1.35 15.57 11.66
C ASP A 154 -0.27 14.57 11.20
N THR A 155 -0.25 13.36 11.77
CA THR A 155 0.55 12.24 11.26
C THR A 155 -0.29 11.16 10.60
N PHE A 156 0.24 10.64 9.49
CA PHE A 156 -0.33 9.53 8.73
C PHE A 156 0.56 8.31 8.92
N LYS A 157 0.02 7.13 9.21
CA LYS A 157 0.84 5.94 9.46
C LYS A 157 0.77 4.95 8.31
N ILE A 158 1.93 4.45 7.92
CA ILE A 158 2.08 3.32 7.00
C ILE A 158 2.85 2.21 7.72
N GLU A 159 2.26 1.02 7.77
CA GLU A 159 2.87 -0.17 8.36
C GLU A 159 3.15 -1.25 7.32
N GLY A 160 4.14 -2.10 7.61
CA GLY A 160 4.47 -3.29 6.81
C GLY A 160 5.28 -3.02 5.54
N LEU A 161 5.86 -1.82 5.44
CA LEU A 161 6.96 -1.55 4.52
C LEU A 161 8.18 -2.43 4.88
N ARG A 162 8.96 -2.78 3.86
CA ARG A 162 10.25 -3.46 4.05
C ARG A 162 11.37 -2.70 3.40
N LEU A 163 12.52 -2.69 4.05
CA LEU A 163 13.76 -2.20 3.51
C LEU A 163 14.50 -3.36 2.81
N MET A 164 15.18 -3.09 1.70
CA MET A 164 15.96 -4.06 0.94
C MET A 164 17.44 -3.68 0.97
N GLY A 165 18.30 -4.59 1.44
CA GLY A 165 19.76 -4.39 1.49
C GLY A 165 20.24 -3.41 2.57
N ALA A 166 19.38 -3.05 3.52
CA ALA A 166 19.67 -2.22 4.69
C ALA A 166 18.62 -2.50 5.77
N ALA A 167 18.90 -2.08 7.00
CA ALA A 167 17.95 -1.99 8.12
C ALA A 167 17.77 -0.53 8.55
N CYS A 168 16.69 -0.22 9.26
CA CYS A 168 16.49 1.08 9.88
C CYS A 168 16.53 0.93 11.40
N LYS A 169 17.43 1.67 12.06
CA LYS A 169 17.46 1.84 13.52
C LYS A 169 16.50 2.95 13.96
N LYS A 170 16.43 3.19 15.27
CA LYS A 170 15.67 4.29 15.87
C LYS A 170 16.02 5.62 15.20
N GLY A 171 15.00 6.42 14.85
CA GLY A 171 15.19 7.81 14.39
C GLY A 171 15.56 7.95 12.92
N ASN A 172 15.03 7.10 12.04
CA ASN A 172 15.24 7.11 10.57
C ASN A 172 16.67 6.77 10.10
N THR A 173 17.54 6.36 11.02
CA THR A 173 18.93 6.08 10.73
C THR A 173 19.10 4.73 10.07
N LEU A 174 19.70 4.70 8.88
CA LEU A 174 19.98 3.47 8.14
C LEU A 174 21.23 2.77 8.68
N GLU A 175 21.19 1.45 8.62
CA GLU A 175 22.33 0.57 8.80
C GLU A 175 22.45 -0.36 7.60
N VAL A 176 23.67 -0.57 7.13
CA VAL A 176 23.95 -1.57 6.11
C VAL A 176 23.95 -2.93 6.77
N VAL A 177 23.17 -3.85 6.22
CA VAL A 177 23.07 -5.23 6.69
C VAL A 177 23.22 -6.21 5.54
N ASP A 178 23.38 -7.49 5.85
CA ASP A 178 23.56 -8.55 4.85
C ASP A 178 22.24 -9.26 4.51
N GLU A 179 21.19 -9.04 5.31
CA GLU A 179 19.85 -9.49 5.02
C GLU A 179 19.31 -8.86 3.72
N VAL A 180 18.72 -9.70 2.87
CA VAL A 180 18.12 -9.27 1.59
C VAL A 180 17.00 -8.26 1.83
N SER A 181 16.22 -8.46 2.90
CA SER A 181 15.14 -7.58 3.28
C SER A 181 14.92 -7.61 4.79
N THR A 182 14.63 -6.45 5.37
CA THR A 182 14.27 -6.28 6.78
C THR A 182 12.93 -5.55 6.88
N ASP A 183 12.13 -5.88 7.88
CA ASP A 183 10.90 -5.14 8.16
C ASP A 183 11.22 -3.72 8.62
N LEU A 184 10.46 -2.76 8.11
CA LEU A 184 10.49 -1.39 8.59
C LEU A 184 9.39 -1.25 9.64
N GLU A 185 9.74 -0.74 10.83
CA GLU A 185 8.74 -0.41 11.85
C GLU A 185 7.73 0.62 11.32
N SER A 186 6.64 0.84 12.06
CA SER A 186 5.60 1.82 11.71
C SER A 186 6.22 3.16 11.27
N VAL A 187 5.91 3.58 10.06
CA VAL A 187 6.39 4.83 9.47
C VAL A 187 5.30 5.87 9.62
N ALA A 188 5.55 6.88 10.46
CA ALA A 188 4.73 8.07 10.54
C ALA A 188 5.17 9.07 9.47
N LEU A 189 4.22 9.64 8.74
CA LEU A 189 4.42 10.62 7.69
C LEU A 189 3.80 11.95 8.11
N THR A 190 4.53 13.03 7.89
CA THR A 190 4.06 14.41 8.10
C THR A 190 4.39 15.25 6.88
N TRP A 191 3.51 16.18 6.56
CA TRP A 191 3.75 17.17 5.50
C TRP A 191 4.20 18.49 6.13
N VAL A 192 5.39 18.93 5.76
CA VAL A 192 6.07 20.09 6.35
C VAL A 192 6.55 21.05 5.27
N ARG A 193 6.80 22.31 5.62
CA ARG A 193 7.36 23.30 4.67
C ARG A 193 8.87 23.32 4.65
N GLU A 194 9.52 22.82 5.70
CA GLU A 194 10.98 22.73 5.71
C GLU A 194 11.44 21.61 4.78
N ALA A 195 12.38 21.92 3.90
CA ALA A 195 13.04 20.94 3.07
C ALA A 195 13.75 19.86 3.92
N SER A 196 13.96 18.71 3.30
CA SER A 196 14.72 17.62 3.93
C SER A 196 16.15 18.06 4.29
N PRO A 197 16.73 17.51 5.36
CA PRO A 197 18.11 17.82 5.73
C PRO A 197 19.06 17.55 4.57
N THR A 198 20.03 18.42 4.32
CA THR A 198 20.99 18.25 3.21
C THR A 198 21.82 16.98 3.29
N ASN A 199 21.90 16.36 4.49
CA ASN A 199 22.63 15.12 4.69
C ASN A 199 21.79 13.85 4.46
N SER A 200 20.48 13.95 4.21
CA SER A 200 19.62 12.77 4.04
C SER A 200 19.98 11.98 2.78
N ILE A 201 19.54 10.72 2.77
CA ILE A 201 19.54 9.88 1.59
C ILE A 201 18.09 9.56 1.19
N THR A 202 17.79 9.82 -0.08
CA THR A 202 16.48 9.56 -0.67
C THR A 202 16.43 8.14 -1.21
N LEU A 203 15.55 7.31 -0.67
CA LEU A 203 15.33 5.93 -1.10
C LEU A 203 14.00 5.79 -1.88
N PRO A 204 13.97 5.02 -2.98
CA PRO A 204 12.74 4.75 -3.72
C PRO A 204 11.86 3.75 -2.96
N VAL A 205 10.55 3.99 -2.96
CA VAL A 205 9.53 3.05 -2.48
C VAL A 205 8.82 2.43 -3.67
N TYR A 206 8.98 1.13 -3.84
CA TYR A 206 8.33 0.35 -4.88
C TYR A 206 7.08 -0.36 -4.37
N LEU A 207 6.10 -0.55 -5.24
CA LEU A 207 4.92 -1.34 -4.92
C LEU A 207 5.27 -2.80 -4.61
N TYR A 208 6.17 -3.39 -5.41
CA TYR A 208 6.61 -4.77 -5.28
C TYR A 208 8.15 -4.86 -5.33
N GLN A 209 8.67 -5.99 -4.86
CA GLN A 209 10.12 -6.28 -4.87
C GLN A 209 10.74 -6.36 -6.27
N ASP A 210 9.93 -6.47 -7.33
CA ASP A 210 10.39 -6.48 -8.71
C ASP A 210 10.84 -5.09 -9.23
N ARG A 211 10.68 -4.04 -8.40
CA ARG A 211 11.10 -2.66 -8.65
C ARG A 211 10.56 -2.03 -9.93
N LYS A 212 9.45 -2.56 -10.49
CA LYS A 212 8.86 -2.04 -11.73
C LYS A 212 7.92 -0.86 -11.52
N ASN A 213 7.37 -0.72 -10.32
CA ASN A 213 6.34 0.26 -10.00
C ASN A 213 6.85 1.15 -8.85
N LEU A 214 7.46 2.28 -9.18
CA LEU A 214 7.87 3.29 -8.20
C LEU A 214 6.63 4.06 -7.73
N LEU A 215 6.44 4.18 -6.41
CA LEU A 215 5.31 4.89 -5.81
C LEU A 215 5.70 6.31 -5.37
N PHE A 216 6.73 6.43 -4.55
CA PHE A 216 7.25 7.69 -4.02
C PHE A 216 8.66 7.48 -3.49
N THR A 217 9.24 8.50 -2.87
CA THR A 217 10.56 8.44 -2.24
C THR A 217 10.46 8.84 -0.78
N LEU A 218 11.37 8.31 0.04
CA LEU A 218 11.49 8.58 1.46
C LEU A 218 12.91 8.99 1.79
N ASP A 219 13.05 10.01 2.64
CA ASP A 219 14.35 10.49 3.10
C ASP A 219 14.72 9.88 4.45
N PHE A 220 15.91 9.29 4.50
CA PHE A 220 16.47 8.66 5.69
C PHE A 220 17.79 9.32 6.09
N ASP A 221 18.23 9.07 7.32
CA ASP A 221 19.55 9.48 7.80
C ASP A 221 20.58 8.38 7.47
N PRO A 222 21.60 8.65 6.62
CA PRO A 222 22.64 7.67 6.32
C PRO A 222 23.64 7.46 7.47
N ALA A 223 23.46 8.12 8.62
CA ALA A 223 24.41 8.11 9.72
C ALA A 223 25.79 8.63 9.28
N ALA A 224 26.85 7.92 9.68
CA ALA A 224 28.22 8.13 9.23
C ALA A 224 28.59 7.34 7.95
N ILE A 225 27.62 6.66 7.31
CA ILE A 225 27.89 5.84 6.12
C ILE A 225 27.80 6.72 4.87
N GLU A 226 28.75 6.55 3.95
CA GLU A 226 28.73 7.29 2.69
C GLU A 226 27.52 6.89 1.82
N ARG A 227 26.83 7.88 1.23
CA ARG A 227 25.64 7.66 0.39
C ARG A 227 25.91 6.72 -0.79
N THR A 228 27.11 6.76 -1.34
CA THR A 228 27.61 5.84 -2.39
C THR A 228 27.41 4.38 -2.03
N THR A 229 27.66 4.01 -0.77
CA THR A 229 27.49 2.63 -0.28
C THR A 229 26.05 2.13 -0.45
N PHE A 230 25.07 2.98 -0.13
CA PHE A 230 23.66 2.62 -0.28
C PHE A 230 23.23 2.55 -1.75
N TYR A 231 23.78 3.40 -2.61
CA TYR A 231 23.52 3.36 -4.06
C TYR A 231 24.11 2.10 -4.71
N GLU A 232 25.34 1.73 -4.35
CA GLU A 232 26.00 0.51 -4.86
C GLU A 232 25.27 -0.75 -4.41
N ARG A 233 24.75 -0.77 -3.18
CA ARG A 233 23.91 -1.86 -2.67
C ARG A 233 22.47 -1.80 -3.21
N SER A 234 22.14 -0.77 -3.99
CA SER A 234 20.81 -0.58 -4.59
C SER A 234 19.69 -0.66 -3.54
N VAL A 235 19.88 0.02 -2.41
CA VAL A 235 18.92 0.02 -1.30
C VAL A 235 17.60 0.65 -1.71
N ALA A 236 16.49 0.02 -1.32
CA ALA A 236 15.14 0.46 -1.66
C ALA A 236 14.13 0.03 -0.60
N VAL A 237 12.95 0.63 -0.63
CA VAL A 237 11.78 0.22 0.17
C VAL A 237 10.79 -0.51 -0.73
N ALA A 238 10.19 -1.59 -0.24
CA ALA A 238 9.08 -2.29 -0.89
C ALA A 238 7.84 -2.18 0.00
N SER A 239 6.69 -1.89 -0.60
CA SER A 239 5.44 -1.73 0.13
C SER A 239 4.66 -3.04 0.24
N ASN A 240 4.65 -3.87 -0.80
CA ASN A 240 4.00 -5.17 -0.81
C ASN A 240 4.99 -6.29 -1.22
N HIS A 241 5.01 -7.36 -0.42
CA HIS A 241 5.79 -8.59 -0.67
C HIS A 241 4.93 -9.86 -0.74
N SER A 242 3.59 -9.76 -0.72
CA SER A 242 2.67 -10.90 -0.81
C SER A 242 2.65 -11.55 -2.19
N MET A 243 2.95 -10.76 -3.23
CA MET A 243 2.90 -11.17 -4.64
C MET A 243 4.27 -11.30 -5.31
N SER A 244 5.37 -11.20 -4.55
CA SER A 244 6.74 -11.36 -5.06
C SER A 244 7.16 -12.81 -5.20
#